data_AF-A0A957P4G5-F1
#
_entry.id   AF-A0A957P4G5-F1
#
_cell.length_a   1.000
_cell.length_b   1.000
_cell.length_c   1.000
_cell.angle_alpha   90.00
_cell.angle_beta   90.00
_cell.angle_gamma   90.00
#
_symmetry.space_group_name_H-M   'P 1'
#
loop_
_entity.id
_entity.type
_entity.pdbx_description
1 polymer ?
#
loop_
_entity_poly.entity_id
_entity_poly.type
_entity_poly.pdbx_seq_one_letter_code
_entity_poly.pdbx_strand_id
1 'polypeptide(L)'
;SEWIHGDSLQMIRNPFWYGWEEMGDVVGNIEVINGVMIEEVSTAFALYENNEIDTSGVPLEMMDLALAGEYGDEFVIAPSNCTYYYGFITQKPAVSDPRVRRALSMAVDRQTLADDILKGGQIP
;
A
#
# COMPACT_ATOMS: atom_id res chain seq x y z
N SER A 1 -21.59 10.27 8.46
CA SER A 1 -20.62 9.94 7.41
C SER A 1 -20.79 10.92 6.27
N GLU A 2 -19.71 11.23 5.57
CA GLU A 2 -19.66 12.18 4.46
C GLU A 2 -18.65 11.67 3.42
N TRP A 3 -18.91 11.97 2.14
CA TRP A 3 -17.96 11.66 1.06
C TRP A 3 -17.89 12.85 0.11
N ILE A 4 -16.67 13.38 -0.07
CA ILE A 4 -16.34 14.37 -1.07
C ILE A 4 -15.49 13.67 -2.12
N HIS A 5 -16.05 13.51 -3.32
CA HIS A 5 -15.43 12.75 -4.40
C HIS A 5 -14.04 13.31 -4.76
N GLY A 6 -13.03 12.45 -4.77
CA GLY A 6 -11.65 12.82 -5.10
C GLY A 6 -10.90 13.57 -4.00
N ASP A 7 -11.50 13.72 -2.81
CA ASP A 7 -10.93 14.50 -1.71
C ASP A 7 -10.90 13.69 -0.41
N SER A 8 -12.07 13.36 0.13
CA SER A 8 -12.15 12.82 1.50
C SER A 8 -13.37 11.91 1.74
N LEU A 9 -13.20 10.95 2.65
CA LEU A 9 -14.24 10.05 3.12
C LEU A 9 -14.26 10.04 4.65
N GLN A 10 -15.36 10.47 5.26
CA GLN A 10 -15.56 10.35 6.70
C GLN A 10 -16.49 9.18 7.03
N MET A 11 -15.97 8.24 7.82
CA MET A 11 -16.71 7.14 8.39
C MET A 11 -16.90 7.39 9.89
N ILE A 12 -18.08 7.08 10.40
CA ILE A 12 -18.39 7.15 11.84
C ILE A 12 -18.64 5.73 12.34
N ARG A 13 -18.36 5.49 13.62
CA ARG A 13 -18.66 4.22 14.28
C ARG A 13 -20.12 3.85 14.06
N ASN A 14 -20.37 2.63 13.60
CA ASN A 14 -21.72 2.13 13.40
C ASN A 14 -22.26 1.58 14.74
N PRO A 15 -23.22 2.24 15.43
CA PRO A 15 -23.74 1.75 16.71
C PRO A 15 -24.56 0.46 16.58
N PHE A 16 -24.92 0.05 15.36
CA PHE A 16 -25.76 -1.12 15.07
C PHE A 16 -24.97 -2.33 14.58
N TRP A 17 -23.63 -2.32 14.62
CA TRP A 17 -22.84 -3.47 14.21
C TRP A 17 -22.99 -4.61 15.23
N TYR A 18 -23.39 -5.79 14.77
CA TYR A 18 -23.74 -6.92 15.63
C TYR A 18 -22.57 -7.47 16.44
N GLY A 19 -21.33 -7.29 15.95
CA GLY A 19 -20.13 -7.84 16.58
C GLY A 19 -19.64 -7.07 17.82
N TRP A 20 -20.26 -5.93 18.18
CA TRP A 20 -19.77 -5.13 19.32
C TRP A 20 -19.80 -5.91 20.64
N GLU A 21 -20.85 -6.70 20.87
CA GLU A 21 -20.99 -7.48 22.10
C GLU A 21 -20.00 -8.65 22.15
N GLU A 22 -19.74 -9.27 21.00
CA GLU A 22 -18.84 -10.44 20.89
C GLU A 22 -17.36 -10.07 21.05
N MET A 23 -16.98 -8.84 20.70
CA MET A 23 -15.61 -8.37 20.79
C MET A 23 -15.15 -8.02 22.21
N GLY A 24 -16.07 -7.81 23.17
CA GLY A 24 -15.71 -7.57 24.57
C GLY A 24 -14.61 -6.51 24.75
N ASP A 25 -13.50 -6.87 25.42
CA ASP A 25 -12.40 -5.94 25.74
C ASP A 25 -11.50 -5.57 24.54
N VAL A 26 -11.61 -6.26 23.39
CA VAL A 26 -10.86 -5.89 22.16
C VAL A 26 -11.60 -4.86 21.31
N VAL A 27 -12.75 -4.36 21.79
CA VAL A 27 -13.48 -3.27 21.16
C VAL A 27 -12.64 -1.98 21.22
N GLY A 28 -12.18 -1.52 20.06
CA GLY A 28 -11.44 -0.26 19.93
C GLY A 28 -12.28 0.98 20.30
N ASN A 29 -11.58 2.10 20.49
CA ASN A 29 -12.11 3.41 20.90
C ASN A 29 -12.20 4.43 19.75
N ILE A 30 -12.06 4.00 18.49
CA ILE A 30 -12.14 4.88 17.32
C ILE A 30 -13.61 5.16 17.01
N GLU A 31 -14.00 6.44 17.09
CA GLU A 31 -15.37 6.91 16.79
C GLU A 31 -15.53 7.45 15.36
N VAL A 32 -14.45 7.97 14.79
CA VAL A 32 -14.42 8.57 13.46
C VAL A 32 -13.13 8.15 12.76
N ILE A 33 -13.24 7.79 11.48
CA ILE A 33 -12.11 7.60 10.58
C ILE A 33 -12.25 8.61 9.46
N ASN A 34 -11.22 9.43 9.26
CA ASN A 34 -11.13 10.33 8.11
C ASN A 34 -10.13 9.72 7.12
N GLY A 35 -10.63 9.32 5.96
CA GLY A 35 -9.80 8.92 4.82
C GLY A 35 -9.54 10.13 3.92
N VAL A 36 -8.28 10.40 3.62
CA VAL A 36 -7.87 11.40 2.62
C VAL A 36 -7.48 10.70 1.32
N MET A 37 -7.80 11.31 0.18
CA MET A 37 -7.50 10.77 -1.15
C MET A 37 -6.20 11.40 -1.67
N ILE A 38 -5.08 10.76 -1.39
CA ILE A 38 -3.74 11.20 -1.81
C ILE A 38 -3.14 10.12 -2.69
N GLU A 39 -2.82 10.47 -3.93
CA GLU A 39 -2.28 9.50 -4.90
C GLU A 39 -0.76 9.29 -4.70
N GLU A 40 -0.04 10.35 -4.36
CA GLU A 40 1.41 10.33 -4.23
C GLU A 40 1.84 9.90 -2.81
N VAL A 41 2.54 8.77 -2.73
CA VAL A 41 3.02 8.21 -1.44
C VAL A 41 3.96 9.19 -0.73
N SER A 42 4.78 9.95 -1.44
CA SER A 42 5.65 10.98 -0.84
C SER A 42 4.87 12.09 -0.15
N THR A 43 3.74 12.50 -0.73
CA THR A 43 2.87 13.53 -0.14
C THR A 43 2.18 12.98 1.10
N ALA A 44 1.62 11.77 1.02
CA ALA A 44 1.01 11.12 2.19
C ALA A 44 2.04 10.94 3.32
N PHE A 45 3.27 10.56 2.98
CA PHE A 45 4.34 10.37 3.95
C PHE A 45 4.76 11.68 4.63
N ALA A 46 4.84 12.78 3.89
CA ALA A 46 5.12 14.10 4.50
C ALA A 46 4.02 14.53 5.48
N LEU A 47 2.75 14.24 5.18
CA LEU A 47 1.64 14.48 6.10
C LEU A 47 1.72 13.59 7.34
N TYR A 48 2.18 12.34 7.17
CA TYR A 48 2.43 11.43 8.29
C TYR A 48 3.52 12.00 9.21
N GLU A 49 4.66 12.41 8.65
CA GLU A 49 5.76 13.02 9.43
C GLU A 49 5.33 14.32 10.12
N ASN A 50 4.35 15.04 9.56
CA ASN A 50 3.76 16.24 10.16
C ASN A 50 2.64 15.95 11.18
N ASN A 51 2.31 14.68 11.47
CA ASN A 51 1.17 14.26 12.31
C ASN A 51 -0.19 14.74 11.78
N GLU A 52 -0.34 14.90 10.47
CA GLU A 52 -1.60 15.26 9.82
C GLU A 52 -2.42 14.03 9.43
N ILE A 53 -1.78 12.86 9.28
CA ILE A 53 -2.42 11.56 9.09
C ILE A 53 -1.74 10.49 9.94
N ASP A 54 -2.51 9.48 10.38
CA ASP A 54 -2.02 8.44 11.29
C ASP A 54 -1.31 7.28 10.59
N THR A 55 -1.48 7.12 9.26
CA THR A 55 -0.90 6.02 8.49
C THR A 55 -0.49 6.46 7.09
N SER A 56 0.67 6.03 6.62
CA SER A 56 1.11 6.15 5.23
C SER A 56 1.92 4.93 4.80
N GLY A 57 2.10 4.75 3.49
CA GLY A 57 3.21 3.95 2.97
C GLY A 57 4.53 4.72 3.05
N VAL A 58 5.65 4.00 3.06
CA VAL A 58 7.00 4.58 2.99
C VAL A 58 7.38 4.77 1.51
N PRO A 59 7.78 5.99 1.07
CA PRO A 59 8.31 6.22 -0.28
C PRO A 59 9.59 5.42 -0.53
N LEU A 60 9.85 5.03 -1.78
CA LEU A 60 11.04 4.24 -2.14
C LEU A 60 12.34 4.94 -1.74
N GLU A 61 12.39 6.26 -1.89
CA GLU A 61 13.54 7.11 -1.55
C GLU A 61 13.86 7.08 -0.05
N MET A 62 12.87 6.78 0.80
CA MET A 62 12.99 6.72 2.26
C MET A 62 13.14 5.29 2.79
N MET A 63 13.06 4.28 1.92
CA MET A 63 13.06 2.87 2.32
C MET A 63 14.36 2.48 3.03
N ASP A 64 15.52 2.95 2.55
CA ASP A 64 16.81 2.67 3.20
C ASP A 64 16.88 3.26 4.62
N LEU A 65 16.30 4.45 4.82
CA LEU A 65 16.24 5.08 6.13
C LEU A 65 15.29 4.32 7.07
N ALA A 66 14.14 3.89 6.57
CA ALA A 66 13.19 3.08 7.33
C ALA A 66 13.79 1.73 7.74
N LEU A 67 14.48 1.04 6.83
CA LEU A 67 15.19 -0.21 7.12
C LEU A 67 16.35 -0.03 8.09
N ALA A 68 16.95 1.16 8.15
CA ALA A 68 17.96 1.51 9.15
C ALA A 68 17.38 1.76 10.55
N GLY A 69 16.06 1.76 10.69
CA GLY A 69 15.36 1.84 11.97
C GLY A 69 14.91 3.24 12.40
N GLU A 70 14.95 4.23 11.50
CA GLU A 70 14.57 5.63 11.83
C GLU A 70 13.15 5.75 12.42
N TYR A 71 12.22 4.94 11.93
CA TYR A 71 10.80 4.96 12.34
C TYR A 71 10.46 3.93 13.42
N GLY A 72 11.44 3.17 13.93
CA GLY A 72 11.23 2.20 15.01
C GLY A 72 10.03 1.26 14.79
N ASP A 73 9.15 1.18 15.79
CA ASP A 73 7.97 0.31 15.79
C ASP A 73 6.84 0.79 14.85
N GLU A 74 6.92 2.02 14.33
CA GLU A 74 5.93 2.57 13.40
C GLU A 74 6.10 1.99 11.98
N PHE A 75 7.30 1.51 11.65
CA PHE A 75 7.57 0.86 10.37
C PHE A 75 7.34 -0.65 10.45
N VAL A 76 6.35 -1.13 9.70
CA VAL A 76 5.99 -2.54 9.67
C VAL A 76 5.99 -3.07 8.23
N ILE A 77 6.79 -4.11 7.99
CA ILE A 77 6.69 -4.95 6.80
C ILE A 77 5.99 -6.26 7.21
N ALA A 78 4.88 -6.59 6.54
CA ALA A 78 4.12 -7.81 6.79
C ALA A 78 3.79 -8.54 5.48
N PRO A 79 3.66 -9.88 5.49
CA PRO A 79 3.21 -10.63 4.32
C PRO A 79 1.85 -10.16 3.83
N SER A 80 1.70 -10.03 2.51
CA SER A 80 0.44 -9.67 1.86
C SER A 80 0.14 -10.63 0.71
N ASN A 81 -1.11 -11.06 0.59
CA ASN A 81 -1.57 -11.98 -0.45
C ASN A 81 -1.85 -11.24 -1.78
N CYS A 82 -0.87 -10.48 -2.26
CA CYS A 82 -0.96 -9.67 -3.47
C CYS A 82 0.18 -10.02 -4.44
N THR A 83 -0.10 -9.97 -5.74
CA THR A 83 0.93 -10.12 -6.79
C THR A 83 0.97 -8.85 -7.63
N TYR A 84 2.13 -8.20 -7.70
CA TYR A 84 2.38 -7.13 -8.66
C TYR A 84 2.79 -7.74 -10.00
N TYR A 85 2.20 -7.28 -11.10
CA TYR A 85 2.51 -7.78 -12.44
C TYR A 85 2.34 -6.71 -13.51
N TYR A 86 3.10 -6.82 -14.59
CA TYR A 86 2.86 -6.06 -15.81
C TYR A 86 1.94 -6.86 -16.74
N GLY A 87 0.72 -6.35 -16.94
CA GLY A 87 -0.27 -6.94 -17.84
C GLY A 87 -0.01 -6.55 -19.31
N PHE A 88 -0.08 -7.52 -20.22
CA PHE A 88 -0.04 -7.27 -21.66
C PHE A 88 -1.45 -7.25 -22.26
N ILE A 89 -1.76 -6.24 -23.06
CA ILE A 89 -2.94 -6.26 -23.94
C ILE A 89 -2.63 -7.18 -25.13
N THR A 90 -3.00 -8.46 -25.02
CA THR A 90 -2.54 -9.53 -25.91
C THR A 90 -3.00 -9.41 -27.36
N GLN A 91 -3.97 -8.54 -27.67
CA GLN A 91 -4.43 -8.29 -29.04
C GLN A 91 -3.58 -7.23 -29.77
N LYS A 92 -2.70 -6.50 -29.08
CA LYS A 92 -1.84 -5.49 -29.71
C LYS A 92 -0.72 -6.18 -30.50
N PRO A 93 -0.44 -5.77 -31.76
CA PRO A 93 0.52 -6.45 -32.63
C PRO A 93 1.92 -6.64 -32.03
N ALA A 94 2.42 -5.68 -31.24
CA ALA A 94 3.76 -5.74 -30.65
C ALA A 94 3.96 -6.86 -29.62
N VAL A 95 2.88 -7.35 -29.00
CA VAL A 95 2.92 -8.36 -27.91
C VAL A 95 1.92 -9.50 -28.12
N SER A 96 1.38 -9.65 -29.34
CA SER A 96 0.39 -10.68 -29.65
C SER A 96 1.00 -12.08 -29.69
N ASP A 97 2.24 -12.20 -30.15
CA ASP A 97 3.00 -13.45 -30.10
C ASP A 97 3.37 -13.82 -28.64
N PRO A 98 2.94 -14.99 -28.12
CA PRO A 98 3.27 -15.43 -26.77
C PRO A 98 4.79 -15.55 -26.51
N ARG A 99 5.61 -15.78 -27.55
CA ARG A 99 7.07 -15.85 -27.43
C ARG A 99 7.66 -14.50 -27.07
N VAL A 100 7.10 -13.41 -27.60
CA VAL A 100 7.51 -12.04 -27.25
C VAL A 100 7.21 -11.76 -25.79
N ARG A 101 6.00 -12.08 -25.31
CA ARG A 101 5.63 -11.88 -23.90
C ARG A 101 6.48 -12.72 -22.95
N ARG A 102 6.81 -13.96 -23.34
CA ARG A 102 7.73 -14.82 -22.58
C ARG A 102 9.12 -14.21 -22.51
N ALA A 103 9.64 -13.71 -23.64
CA ALA A 103 10.95 -13.06 -23.66
C ALA A 103 10.98 -11.81 -22.76
N LEU A 104 9.97 -10.94 -22.85
CA LEU A 104 9.85 -9.76 -21.97
C LEU A 104 9.76 -10.15 -20.49
N SER A 105 8.99 -11.19 -20.15
CA SER A 105 8.90 -11.69 -18.78
C SER A 105 10.22 -12.24 -18.25
N MET A 106 10.98 -12.96 -19.09
CA MET A 106 12.29 -13.51 -18.73
C MET A 106 13.39 -12.45 -18.68
N ALA A 107 13.21 -11.30 -19.33
CA ALA A 107 14.17 -10.20 -19.32
C ALA A 107 14.13 -9.38 -18.01
N VAL A 108 13.07 -9.52 -17.21
CA VAL A 108 12.97 -8.85 -15.91
C VAL A 108 13.76 -9.63 -14.86
N ASP A 109 14.85 -9.03 -14.39
CA ASP A 109 15.57 -9.48 -13.20
C ASP A 109 14.78 -9.12 -11.95
N ARG A 110 13.91 -10.05 -11.52
CA ARG A 110 13.02 -9.87 -10.37
C ARG A 110 13.76 -9.86 -9.05
N GLN A 111 14.88 -10.58 -8.95
CA GLN A 111 15.65 -10.65 -7.72
C GLN A 111 16.31 -9.30 -7.44
N THR A 112 17.04 -8.76 -8.42
CA THR A 112 17.63 -7.41 -8.32
C THR A 112 16.55 -6.34 -8.11
N LEU A 113 15.41 -6.44 -8.78
CA LEU A 113 14.30 -5.50 -8.57
C LEU A 113 13.78 -5.54 -7.12
N ALA A 114 13.59 -6.72 -6.54
CA ALA A 114 13.11 -6.87 -5.17
C ALA A 114 14.17 -6.43 -4.14
N ASP A 115 15.40 -6.91 -4.29
CA ASP A 115 16.45 -6.78 -3.29
C ASP A 115 17.10 -5.39 -3.29
N ASP A 116 17.35 -4.82 -4.47
CA ASP A 116 18.18 -3.62 -4.61
C ASP A 116 17.38 -2.36 -4.93
N ILE A 117 16.19 -2.50 -5.53
CA ILE A 117 15.37 -1.34 -5.95
C ILE A 117 14.19 -1.14 -5.01
N LEU A 118 13.34 -2.16 -4.81
CA LEU A 118 12.11 -2.03 -4.03
C LEU A 118 12.34 -2.15 -2.53
N LYS A 119 13.15 -3.12 -2.09
CA LYS A 119 13.60 -3.36 -0.70
C LYS A 119 12.48 -3.56 0.34
N GLY A 120 11.21 -3.58 -0.07
CA GLY A 120 10.04 -3.70 0.79
C GLY A 120 9.67 -5.14 1.14
N GLY A 121 10.61 -6.08 1.05
CA GLY A 121 10.39 -7.49 1.35
C GLY A 121 9.58 -8.27 0.30
N GLN A 122 9.45 -7.74 -0.92
CA GLN A 122 8.81 -8.46 -2.02
C GLN A 122 9.60 -9.72 -2.41
N ILE A 123 8.90 -10.74 -2.92
CA ILE A 123 9.50 -11.98 -3.41
C ILE A 123 9.32 -12.11 -4.94
N PRO A 124 10.32 -12.65 -5.67
CA PRO A 124 10.26 -12.86 -7.13
C PRO A 124 9.16 -13.80 -7.65
#